data_AF-G0VPG6-F1
#
_entry.id   AF-G0VPG6-F1
#
_cell.length_a   1.000
_cell.length_b   1.000
_cell.length_c   1.000
_cell.angle_alpha   90.00
_cell.angle_beta   90.00
_cell.angle_gamma   90.00
#
_symmetry.space_group_name_H-M   'P 1'
#
loop_
_entity.id
_entity.type
_entity.pdbx_description
1 polymer ?
#
loop_
_entity_poly.entity_id
_entity_poly.type
_entity_poly.pdbx_seq_one_letter_code
_entity_poly.pdbx_strand_id
1 'polypeptide(L)' 'MTKEQFQKMWKKWLIDVDKSEAEIARENGMFQQNLNAKIKNGSIKYVELSGIVEKYGYTIEIRKK' A
#
# COMPACT_ATOMS: atom_id res chain seq x y z
N MET A 1 -0.22 -8.81 -12.08
CA MET A 1 -0.74 -7.49 -11.69
C MET A 1 0.10 -6.42 -12.38
N THR A 2 -0.51 -5.48 -13.09
CA THR A 2 0.20 -4.32 -13.66
C THR A 2 0.35 -3.22 -12.62
N LYS A 3 1.20 -2.24 -12.93
CA LYS A 3 1.43 -1.04 -12.11
C LYS A 3 0.14 -0.24 -11.90
N GLU A 4 -0.64 -0.04 -12.95
CA GLU A 4 -1.92 0.69 -12.89
C GLU A 4 -2.96 -0.05 -12.04
N GLN A 5 -2.99 -1.39 -12.14
CA GLN A 5 -3.86 -2.21 -11.30
C GLN A 5 -3.48 -2.07 -9.82
N PHE A 6 -2.19 -2.13 -9.50
CA PHE A 6 -1.70 -1.94 -8.14
C PHE A 6 -2.08 -0.57 -7.57
N GLN A 7 -1.88 0.51 -8.34
CA GLN A 7 -2.27 1.86 -7.91
C GLN A 7 -3.77 2.00 -7.64
N LYS A 8 -4.61 1.37 -8.47
CA LYS A 8 -6.06 1.34 -8.25
C LYS A 8 -6.44 0.57 -6.98
N MET A 9 -5.82 -0.59 -6.76
CA MET A 9 -6.01 -1.38 -5.54
C MET A 9 -5.60 -0.58 -4.29
N TRP A 10 -4.45 0.09 -4.33
CA TRP A 10 -3.97 0.93 -3.25
C TRP A 10 -4.94 2.05 -2.90
N LYS A 11 -5.43 2.80 -3.89
CA LYS A 11 -6.42 3.86 -3.67
C LYS A 11 -7.73 3.33 -3.10
N LYS A 12 -8.20 2.18 -3.58
CA LYS A 12 -9.41 1.54 -3.05
C LYS A 12 -9.20 1.16 -1.57
N TRP A 13 -8.05 0.58 -1.24
CA TRP A 13 -7.71 0.23 0.12
C TRP A 13 -7.66 1.45 1.05
N LEU A 14 -7.08 2.58 0.62
CA LEU A 14 -7.08 3.83 1.40
C LEU A 14 -8.49 4.33 1.75
N ILE A 15 -9.44 4.21 0.81
CA ILE A 15 -10.84 4.56 1.03
C ILE A 15 -11.48 3.60 2.05
N ASP A 16 -11.17 2.31 1.96
CA ASP A 16 -11.71 1.27 2.83
C ASP A 16 -11.29 1.44 4.30
N VAL A 17 -10.04 1.85 4.52
CA VAL A 17 -9.51 2.11 5.87
C VAL A 17 -9.75 3.55 6.35
N ASP A 18 -10.38 4.40 5.53
CA ASP A 18 -10.61 5.83 5.78
C ASP A 18 -9.33 6.60 6.17
N LYS A 19 -8.27 6.44 5.36
CA LYS A 19 -6.96 7.07 5.59
C LYS A 19 -6.38 7.72 4.36
N SER A 20 -5.66 8.82 4.60
CA SER A 20 -4.81 9.45 3.59
C SER A 20 -3.41 8.79 3.52
N GLU A 21 -2.73 8.94 2.38
CA GLU A 21 -1.34 8.48 2.22
C GLU A 21 -0.39 9.10 3.26
N ALA A 22 -0.67 10.33 3.69
CA ALA A 22 0.11 11.03 4.72
C ALA A 22 -0.02 10.34 6.08
N GLU A 23 -1.23 9.93 6.46
CA GLU A 23 -1.48 9.19 7.69
C GLU A 23 -0.83 7.81 7.67
N ILE A 24 -0.99 7.06 6.57
CA ILE A 24 -0.35 5.74 6.42
C ILE A 24 1.16 5.87 6.53
N ALA A 25 1.77 6.85 5.85
CA ALA A 25 3.21 7.07 5.93
C ALA A 25 3.66 7.37 7.37
N ARG A 26 2.95 8.28 8.06
CA ARG A 26 3.24 8.67 9.45
C ARG A 26 3.13 7.47 10.41
N GLU A 27 2.06 6.69 10.33
CA GLU A 27 1.80 5.52 11.18
C GLU A 27 2.79 4.37 10.94
N ASN A 28 3.51 4.41 9.81
CA ASN A 28 4.55 3.45 9.45
C ASN A 28 5.98 4.02 9.56
N GLY A 29 6.15 5.23 10.10
CA GLY A 29 7.48 5.85 10.28
C GLY A 29 8.16 6.21 8.96
N MET A 30 7.38 6.47 7.91
CA MET A 30 7.85 6.78 6.57
C MET A 30 7.57 8.24 6.20
N PHE A 31 8.42 8.80 5.35
CA PHE A 31 8.08 10.04 4.65
C PHE A 31 7.04 9.77 3.57
N GLN A 32 5.98 10.58 3.52
CA GLN A 32 4.91 10.46 2.53
C GLN A 32 5.44 10.45 1.09
N GLN A 33 6.41 11.32 0.75
CA GLN A 33 7.00 11.35 -0.59
C GLN A 33 7.66 10.02 -0.97
N ASN A 34 8.29 9.33 -0.03
CA ASN A 34 8.92 8.04 -0.26
C ASN A 34 7.86 6.95 -0.50
N LEU A 35 6.84 6.89 0.36
CA LEU A 35 5.71 5.96 0.16
C LEU A 35 5.05 6.19 -1.20
N ASN A 36 4.72 7.43 -1.52
CA ASN A 36 4.05 7.78 -2.77
C ASN A 36 4.92 7.45 -3.98
N ALA A 37 6.24 7.67 -3.92
CA ALA A 37 7.14 7.27 -4.99
C ALA A 37 7.16 5.74 -5.18
N LYS A 38 7.21 4.96 -4.09
CA LYS A 38 7.17 3.50 -4.13
C LYS A 38 5.85 2.97 -4.70
N ILE A 39 4.72 3.52 -4.25
CA ILE A 39 3.40 3.14 -4.77
C ILE A 39 3.26 3.54 -6.23
N LYS A 40 3.60 4.80 -6.56
CA LYS A 40 3.57 5.30 -7.93
C LYS A 40 4.44 4.47 -8.84
N ASN A 41 5.60 3.98 -8.40
CA ASN A 41 6.50 3.18 -9.24
C ASN A 41 6.23 1.68 -9.19
N GLY A 42 5.38 1.20 -8.28
CA GLY A 42 5.19 -0.23 -8.04
C GLY A 42 6.44 -0.92 -7.47
N SER A 43 7.29 -0.16 -6.77
CA SER A 43 8.59 -0.62 -6.26
C SER A 43 8.59 -0.90 -4.76
N ILE A 44 7.44 -0.79 -4.09
CA ILE A 44 7.32 -1.19 -2.68
C ILE A 44 7.62 -2.69 -2.53
N LYS A 45 8.43 -3.05 -1.53
CA LYS A 45 8.74 -4.46 -1.28
C LYS A 45 7.49 -5.17 -0.76
N TYR A 46 7.30 -6.42 -1.16
CA TYR A 46 6.14 -7.21 -0.74
C TYR A 46 5.98 -7.27 0.79
N VAL A 47 7.06 -7.56 1.52
CA VAL A 47 7.07 -7.60 3.00
C VAL A 47 6.72 -6.26 3.65
N GLU A 48 7.13 -5.15 3.03
CA GLU A 48 6.83 -3.80 3.51
C GLU A 48 5.35 -3.50 3.32
N LEU A 49 4.81 -3.79 2.13
CA LEU A 49 3.40 -3.62 1.84
C LEU A 49 2.51 -4.52 2.73
N SER A 50 2.90 -5.79 2.95
CA SER A 50 2.18 -6.71 3.84
C SER A 50 2.10 -6.15 5.25
N GLY A 51 3.23 -5.71 5.81
CA GLY A 51 3.27 -5.14 7.15
C GLY A 51 2.44 -3.86 7.30
N ILE A 52 2.31 -3.05 6.24
CA ILE A 52 1.42 -1.89 6.25
C ILE A 52 -0.04 -2.33 6.33
N VAL A 53 -0.48 -3.22 5.43
CA VAL A 53 -1.91 -3.55 5.32
C VAL A 53 -2.41 -4.45 6.45
N GLU A 54 -1.52 -5.28 7.04
CA GLU A 54 -1.82 -6.13 8.20
C GLU A 54 -2.22 -5.34 9.44
N LYS A 55 -1.64 -4.15 9.64
CA LYS A 55 -2.04 -3.24 10.74
C LYS A 55 -3.50 -2.81 10.69
N TYR A 56 -4.11 -2.88 9.50
CA TYR A 56 -5.51 -2.52 9.28
C TYR A 56 -6.41 -3.75 9.01
N GLY A 57 -5.94 -4.96 9.34
CA GLY A 57 -6.72 -6.19 9.23
C GLY A 57 -6.75 -6.83 7.84
N TYR A 58 -5.84 -6.45 6.94
CA TYR A 58 -5.74 -7.03 5.59
C TYR A 58 -4.55 -7.99 5.46
N THR A 59 -4.60 -8.88 4.48
CA THR A 59 -3.48 -9.76 4.14
C THR A 59 -3.32 -9.81 2.63
N ILE A 60 -2.08 -10.00 2.17
CA ILE A 60 -1.76 -10.15 0.75
C ILE A 60 -1.35 -11.60 0.51
N GLU A 61 -1.96 -12.26 -0.46
CA GLU A 61 -1.68 -13.66 -0.78
C GLU A 61 -1.41 -13.90 -2.27
N ILE A 62 -0.62 -14.92 -2.56
CA ILE A 62 -0.35 -15.39 -3.92
C ILE A 62 -1.43 -16.40 -4.28
N ARG A 63 -2.30 -16.05 -5.23
CA ARG A 63 -3.34 -16.95 -5.75
C ARG A 63 -2.93 -17.50 -7.11
N LYS A 64 -3.32 -18.76 -7.38
CA LYS A 64 -3.18 -19.35 -8.72
C LYS A 64 -4.03 -18.56 -9.72
N LYS A 65 -3.46 -18.30 -10.90
CA LYS A 65 -4.14 -17.59 -11.99
C LYS A 65 -5.24 -18.44 -12.62
#